data_AF-A0A954Z4P3-F1
#
_entry.id   AF-A0A954Z4P3-F1
#
_cell.length_a   1.000
_cell.length_b   1.000
_cell.length_c   1.000
_cell.angle_alpha   90.00
_cell.angle_beta   90.00
_cell.angle_gamma   90.00
#
_symmetry.space_group_name_H-M   'P 1'
#
loop_
_entity.id
_entity.type
_entity.pdbx_description
1 polymer ?
#
loop_
_entity_poly.entity_id
_entity_poly.type
_entity_poly.pdbx_seq_one_letter_code
_entity_poly.pdbx_strand_id
1 'polypeptide(L)'
;MKTMRTILSLAPALLLATGCGVAPEAESVRTDVVAAASTAKSPVIAPAGAATPQDAFQAFSAAMRERRYADAARRMTKPSQQMIAGGFILGASFAAMDDESQNRELETLLARHKIKLDDESEPMDEAPRSAEQLMEELTAPAPDLPALIGELGSWIDQHSDGPGNGFPDVRELQEVRVEGDSANAIATTDRGPQPVEFRKTSQGWLVHLPSEPGPPGDDADSGAAFDKDGEIGDELMDEASAGATTIGSLYYGDEEVALRHAIAYEAKLFGEPTTVVLLTAQPLSRRERQTLDQMLVDEGTDDAFFIRGPHVKLRLDEGDQLTSYFAWIDNQSISRNSGVDVDVVRIERRLMGNASVAEEFEVAGKSFRFDALLDVEIADPARP
;
A
#
# COMPACT_ATOMS: atom_id res chain seq x y z
N MET A 1 -14.84 -22.18 -53.62
CA MET A 1 -15.49 -23.40 -54.15
C MET A 1 -15.40 -24.50 -53.09
N LYS A 2 -16.48 -25.29 -52.97
CA LYS A 2 -16.74 -26.46 -52.08
C LYS A 2 -15.47 -27.33 -51.84
N THR A 3 -15.30 -28.03 -50.71
CA THR A 3 -16.10 -29.21 -50.35
C THR A 3 -15.91 -29.63 -48.88
N MET A 4 -17.01 -30.10 -48.28
CA MET A 4 -17.14 -30.83 -47.01
C MET A 4 -16.32 -32.13 -46.98
N ARG A 5 -15.97 -32.60 -45.77
CA ARG A 5 -15.94 -34.03 -45.44
C ARG A 5 -16.36 -34.29 -44.00
N THR A 6 -17.54 -34.91 -43.90
CA THR A 6 -18.12 -35.59 -42.73
C THR A 6 -17.52 -36.98 -42.58
N ILE A 7 -17.25 -37.45 -41.36
CA ILE A 7 -17.27 -38.88 -41.02
C ILE A 7 -18.05 -39.07 -39.70
N LEU A 8 -19.14 -39.83 -39.83
CA LEU A 8 -19.93 -40.48 -38.79
C LEU A 8 -19.26 -41.79 -38.35
N SER A 9 -19.40 -42.17 -37.08
CA SER A 9 -19.51 -43.57 -36.63
C SER A 9 -20.14 -43.56 -35.22
N LEU A 10 -21.47 -43.69 -35.11
CA LEU A 10 -22.26 -44.90 -34.81
C LEU A 10 -21.93 -45.64 -33.49
N ALA A 11 -22.94 -45.64 -32.63
CA ALA A 11 -23.07 -46.34 -31.33
C ALA A 11 -23.24 -47.87 -31.49
N PRO A 12 -23.39 -48.59 -30.35
CA PRO A 12 -24.73 -49.11 -30.09
C PRO A 12 -25.23 -48.96 -28.64
N ALA A 13 -26.55 -49.03 -28.54
CA ALA A 13 -27.42 -48.83 -27.39
C ALA A 13 -27.56 -50.05 -26.46
N LEU A 14 -28.07 -49.82 -25.24
CA LEU A 14 -28.92 -50.77 -24.53
C LEU A 14 -30.03 -50.05 -23.73
N LEU A 15 -31.28 -50.35 -24.11
CA LEU A 15 -32.57 -50.16 -23.42
C LEU A 15 -32.63 -51.06 -22.16
N LEU A 16 -33.50 -50.98 -21.13
CA LEU A 16 -34.82 -50.41 -20.85
C LEU A 16 -35.09 -50.62 -19.34
N ALA A 17 -35.90 -49.78 -18.68
CA ALA A 17 -37.14 -50.19 -17.99
C ALA A 17 -37.75 -49.08 -17.11
N THR A 18 -38.95 -48.71 -17.54
CA THR A 18 -40.13 -48.12 -16.87
C THR A 18 -40.23 -48.16 -15.34
N GLY A 19 -40.73 -47.06 -14.78
CA GLY A 19 -41.43 -47.03 -13.49
C GLY A 19 -42.35 -45.81 -13.38
N CYS A 20 -43.66 -46.01 -13.58
CA CYS A 20 -44.71 -45.04 -13.27
C CYS A 20 -44.78 -44.78 -11.76
N GLY A 21 -44.87 -43.52 -11.35
CA GLY A 21 -45.15 -43.13 -9.97
C GLY A 21 -45.91 -41.81 -9.94
N VAL A 22 -47.16 -41.88 -9.51
CA VAL A 22 -48.13 -40.78 -9.36
C VAL A 22 -47.73 -39.86 -8.19
N ALA A 23 -48.09 -38.58 -8.32
CA ALA A 23 -47.84 -37.46 -7.42
C ALA A 23 -48.16 -37.69 -5.92
N PRO A 24 -47.70 -36.77 -5.05
CA PRO A 24 -48.68 -35.80 -4.56
C PRO A 24 -48.20 -34.33 -4.60
N GLU A 25 -49.20 -33.47 -4.72
CA GLU A 25 -49.17 -32.01 -4.56
C GLU A 25 -48.45 -31.61 -3.28
N ALA A 26 -47.46 -30.73 -3.40
CA ALA A 26 -46.95 -29.96 -2.28
C ALA A 26 -47.69 -28.62 -2.23
N GLU A 27 -48.44 -28.43 -1.14
CA GLU A 27 -49.08 -27.17 -0.77
C GLU A 27 -48.07 -26.01 -0.79
N SER A 28 -48.42 -24.97 -1.53
CA SER A 28 -47.81 -23.65 -1.44
C SER A 28 -48.21 -23.03 -0.09
N VAL A 29 -47.36 -23.18 0.92
CA VAL A 29 -47.45 -22.41 2.17
C VAL A 29 -46.97 -21.00 1.87
N ARG A 30 -47.92 -20.08 1.65
CA ARG A 30 -47.68 -18.63 1.77
C ARG A 30 -47.25 -18.34 3.19
N THR A 31 -45.98 -18.01 3.39
CA THR A 31 -45.49 -17.42 4.63
C THR A 31 -45.67 -15.91 4.52
N ASP A 32 -46.73 -15.38 5.13
CA ASP A 32 -46.85 -13.94 5.37
C ASP A 32 -45.73 -13.54 6.34
N VAL A 33 -44.64 -13.00 5.79
CA VAL A 33 -43.58 -12.34 6.57
C VAL A 33 -44.14 -11.00 7.04
N VAL A 34 -44.81 -11.02 8.18
CA VAL A 34 -45.13 -9.80 8.92
C VAL A 34 -43.81 -9.19 9.38
N ALA A 35 -43.41 -8.10 8.74
CA ALA A 35 -42.27 -7.28 9.12
C ALA A 35 -42.46 -6.82 10.57
N ALA A 36 -41.82 -7.52 11.50
CA ALA A 36 -41.64 -7.06 12.86
C ALA A 36 -40.72 -5.83 12.80
N ALA A 37 -41.31 -4.64 12.95
CA ALA A 37 -40.58 -3.40 13.14
C ALA A 37 -39.71 -3.56 14.40
N SER A 38 -38.44 -3.89 14.16
CA SER A 38 -37.42 -3.94 15.21
C SER A 38 -37.16 -2.52 15.67
N THR A 39 -37.82 -2.11 16.75
CA THR A 39 -37.46 -0.92 17.53
C THR A 39 -36.20 -1.23 18.35
N ALA A 40 -35.11 -1.58 17.67
CA ALA A 40 -33.80 -1.63 18.28
C ALA A 40 -33.42 -0.20 18.67
N LYS A 41 -33.43 0.06 19.98
CA LYS A 41 -33.00 1.31 20.59
C LYS A 41 -31.62 1.63 20.03
N SER A 42 -31.50 2.69 19.21
CA SER A 42 -30.23 3.07 18.58
C SER A 42 -29.15 3.10 19.66
N PRO A 43 -28.05 2.35 19.50
CA PRO A 43 -27.02 2.28 20.51
C PRO A 43 -26.52 3.70 20.79
N VAL A 44 -26.40 4.04 22.07
CA VAL A 44 -25.81 5.30 22.51
C VAL A 44 -24.39 5.32 21.96
N ILE A 45 -24.16 6.16 20.96
CA ILE A 45 -22.85 6.29 20.30
C ILE A 45 -21.90 6.80 21.39
N ALA A 46 -20.95 5.97 21.78
CA ALA A 46 -19.90 6.36 22.72
C ALA A 46 -19.20 7.63 22.21
N PRO A 47 -18.74 8.54 23.10
CA PRO A 47 -18.03 9.74 22.69
C PRO A 47 -16.88 9.39 21.74
N ALA A 48 -16.72 10.16 20.67
CA ALA A 48 -15.82 9.86 19.57
C ALA A 48 -14.34 9.82 19.99
N GLY A 49 -13.90 10.71 20.88
CA GLY A 49 -12.52 10.71 21.38
C GLY A 49 -12.35 9.93 22.68
N ALA A 50 -11.11 9.53 22.92
CA ALA A 50 -10.71 8.75 24.09
C ALA A 50 -9.95 9.59 25.14
N ALA A 51 -9.81 9.05 26.35
CA ALA A 51 -9.09 9.73 27.43
C ALA A 51 -7.57 9.74 27.23
N THR A 52 -7.04 8.74 26.53
CA THR A 52 -5.60 8.58 26.23
C THR A 52 -5.38 8.18 24.76
N PRO A 53 -4.17 8.38 24.21
CA PRO A 53 -3.80 7.84 22.89
C PRO A 53 -3.98 6.32 22.79
N GLN A 54 -3.62 5.59 23.85
CA GLN A 54 -3.74 4.13 23.92
C GLN A 54 -5.20 3.68 23.83
N ASP A 55 -6.11 4.35 24.54
CA ASP A 55 -7.54 4.06 24.46
C ASP A 55 -8.11 4.38 23.07
N ALA A 56 -7.64 5.48 22.45
CA ALA A 56 -8.04 5.85 21.08
C ALA A 56 -7.62 4.77 20.07
N PHE A 57 -6.36 4.32 20.17
CA PHE A 57 -5.82 3.25 19.36
C PHE A 57 -6.57 1.93 19.58
N GLN A 58 -6.77 1.52 20.83
CA GLN A 58 -7.46 0.26 21.15
C GLN A 58 -8.89 0.25 20.58
N ALA A 59 -9.62 1.37 20.72
CA ALA A 59 -10.96 1.50 20.16
C ALA A 59 -10.96 1.47 18.62
N PHE A 60 -10.00 2.15 17.99
CA PHE A 60 -9.81 2.14 16.54
C PHE A 60 -9.48 0.73 16.01
N SER A 61 -8.46 0.08 16.56
CA SER A 61 -8.01 -1.25 16.13
C SER A 61 -9.08 -2.32 16.39
N ALA A 62 -9.84 -2.22 17.48
CA ALA A 62 -10.96 -3.13 17.72
C ALA A 62 -12.06 -2.99 16.65
N ALA A 63 -12.42 -1.75 16.29
CA ALA A 63 -13.38 -1.51 15.22
C ALA A 63 -12.88 -2.02 13.86
N MET A 64 -11.60 -1.82 13.53
CA MET A 64 -11.00 -2.34 12.30
C MET A 64 -11.01 -3.87 12.24
N ARG A 65 -10.62 -4.56 13.32
CA ARG A 65 -10.64 -6.03 13.41
C ARG A 65 -12.04 -6.62 13.23
N GLU A 66 -13.06 -5.89 13.68
CA GLU A 66 -14.47 -6.27 13.55
C GLU A 66 -15.11 -5.74 12.26
N ARG A 67 -14.32 -5.14 11.35
CA ARG A 67 -14.78 -4.52 10.09
C ARG A 67 -15.87 -3.46 10.28
N ARG A 68 -15.87 -2.80 11.44
CA ARG A 68 -16.75 -1.66 11.77
C ARG A 68 -16.10 -0.36 11.31
N TYR A 69 -15.90 -0.21 10.00
CA TYR A 69 -15.12 0.89 9.42
C TYR A 69 -15.64 2.27 9.80
N ALA A 70 -16.97 2.45 9.90
CA ALA A 70 -17.54 3.72 10.38
C ALA A 70 -17.18 4.03 11.83
N ASP A 71 -17.16 3.02 12.71
CA ASP A 71 -16.78 3.20 14.10
C ASP A 71 -15.28 3.50 14.21
N ALA A 72 -14.45 2.86 13.40
CA ALA A 72 -13.02 3.17 13.30
C ALA A 72 -12.80 4.61 12.84
N ALA A 73 -13.49 5.07 11.77
CA ALA A 73 -13.40 6.42 11.28
C ALA A 73 -13.81 7.49 12.32
N ARG A 74 -14.81 7.20 13.18
CA ARG A 74 -15.18 8.09 14.30
C ARG A 74 -14.06 8.26 15.33
N ARG A 75 -13.05 7.37 15.36
CA ARG A 75 -11.86 7.47 16.21
C ARG A 75 -10.71 8.21 15.55
N MET A 76 -10.90 8.73 14.34
CA MET A 76 -9.89 9.45 13.59
C MET A 76 -10.15 10.95 13.57
N THR A 77 -9.10 11.75 13.41
CA THR A 77 -9.24 13.18 13.12
C THR A 77 -9.93 13.40 11.76
N LYS A 78 -10.61 14.54 11.59
CA LYS A 78 -11.29 14.86 10.32
C LYS A 78 -10.36 14.83 9.10
N PRO A 79 -9.14 15.42 9.13
CA PRO A 79 -8.21 15.31 8.00
C PRO A 79 -7.90 13.86 7.61
N SER A 80 -7.67 12.99 8.61
CA SER A 80 -7.41 11.57 8.35
C SER A 80 -8.66 10.83 7.83
N GLN A 81 -9.87 11.25 8.22
CA GLN A 81 -11.11 10.73 7.62
C GLN A 81 -11.20 11.13 6.14
N GLN A 82 -10.88 12.38 5.79
CA GLN A 82 -10.89 12.84 4.39
C GLN A 82 -9.90 12.04 3.53
N MET A 83 -8.69 11.83 4.05
CA MET A 83 -7.67 11.03 3.37
C MET A 83 -8.12 9.59 3.11
N ILE A 84 -8.63 8.88 4.13
CA ILE A 84 -9.12 7.50 3.95
C ILE A 84 -10.34 7.46 3.02
N ALA A 85 -11.29 8.38 3.18
CA ALA A 85 -12.46 8.44 2.32
C ALA A 85 -12.08 8.70 0.86
N GLY A 86 -11.18 9.66 0.60
CA GLY A 86 -10.69 9.95 -0.75
C GLY A 86 -9.93 8.77 -1.36
N GLY A 87 -9.04 8.13 -0.58
CA GLY A 87 -8.34 6.91 -1.00
C GLY A 87 -9.29 5.76 -1.33
N PHE A 88 -10.36 5.57 -0.55
CA PHE A 88 -11.41 4.59 -0.85
C PHE A 88 -12.21 4.91 -2.11
N ILE A 89 -12.57 6.17 -2.32
CA ILE A 89 -13.28 6.59 -3.55
C ILE A 89 -12.43 6.24 -4.77
N LEU A 90 -11.15 6.61 -4.77
CA LEU A 90 -10.24 6.33 -5.88
C LEU A 90 -10.02 4.82 -6.05
N GLY A 91 -9.68 4.11 -4.99
CA GLY A 91 -9.43 2.67 -5.04
C GLY A 91 -10.64 1.87 -5.51
N ALA A 92 -11.85 2.19 -5.00
CA ALA A 92 -13.07 1.55 -5.44
C ALA A 92 -13.40 1.87 -6.91
N SER A 93 -13.15 3.11 -7.35
CA SER A 93 -13.37 3.51 -8.75
C SER A 93 -12.47 2.72 -9.70
N PHE A 94 -11.20 2.53 -9.36
CA PHE A 94 -10.30 1.68 -10.14
C PHE A 94 -10.73 0.21 -10.15
N ALA A 95 -11.16 -0.33 -9.00
CA ALA A 95 -11.63 -1.71 -8.90
C ALA A 95 -12.90 -1.97 -9.74
N ALA A 96 -13.77 -0.98 -9.83
CA ALA A 96 -15.03 -1.07 -10.57
C ALA A 96 -14.93 -0.74 -12.07
N MET A 97 -13.80 -0.17 -12.53
CA MET A 97 -13.67 0.43 -13.88
C MET A 97 -14.00 -0.55 -15.02
N ASP A 98 -13.63 -1.82 -14.88
CA ASP A 98 -13.83 -2.86 -15.90
C ASP A 98 -15.10 -3.71 -15.68
N ASP A 99 -15.90 -3.42 -14.65
CA ASP A 99 -17.14 -4.13 -14.32
C ASP A 99 -18.31 -3.15 -14.21
N GLU A 100 -19.14 -3.08 -15.26
CA GLU A 100 -20.30 -2.18 -15.35
C GLU A 100 -21.32 -2.39 -14.21
N SER A 101 -21.41 -3.59 -13.63
CA SER A 101 -22.30 -3.85 -12.50
C SER A 101 -21.73 -3.23 -11.23
N GLN A 102 -20.44 -3.45 -10.96
CA GLN A 102 -19.74 -2.87 -9.81
C GLN A 102 -19.71 -1.34 -9.88
N ASN A 103 -19.48 -0.78 -11.07
CA ASN A 103 -19.46 0.67 -11.26
C ASN A 103 -20.82 1.30 -10.90
N ARG A 104 -21.93 0.73 -11.37
CA ARG A 104 -23.29 1.20 -11.02
C ARG A 104 -23.60 1.07 -9.54
N GLU A 105 -23.13 0.01 -8.89
CA GLU A 105 -23.28 -0.15 -7.45
C GLU A 105 -22.50 0.93 -6.68
N LEU A 106 -21.26 1.17 -7.07
CA LEU A 106 -20.40 2.20 -6.48
C LEU A 106 -20.99 3.61 -6.67
N GLU A 107 -21.45 3.95 -7.87
CA GLU A 107 -22.15 5.22 -8.14
C GLU A 107 -23.37 5.40 -7.24
N THR A 108 -24.18 4.35 -7.09
CA THR A 108 -25.36 4.36 -6.22
C THR A 108 -24.96 4.58 -4.76
N LEU A 109 -23.84 3.99 -4.32
CA LEU A 109 -23.26 4.19 -2.99
C LEU A 109 -22.82 5.64 -2.80
N LEU A 110 -21.99 6.17 -3.68
CA LEU A 110 -21.45 7.53 -3.60
C LEU A 110 -22.56 8.59 -3.66
N ALA A 111 -23.60 8.36 -4.48
CA ALA A 111 -24.75 9.26 -4.58
C ALA A 111 -25.52 9.40 -3.24
N ARG A 112 -25.58 8.36 -2.40
CA ARG A 112 -26.16 8.46 -1.04
C ARG A 112 -25.41 9.48 -0.19
N HIS A 113 -24.10 9.59 -0.40
CA HIS A 113 -23.19 10.53 0.27
C HIS A 113 -22.98 11.83 -0.51
N LYS A 114 -23.82 12.12 -1.52
CA LYS A 114 -23.78 13.34 -2.34
C LYS A 114 -22.52 13.49 -3.21
N ILE A 115 -21.75 12.42 -3.36
CA ILE A 115 -20.61 12.38 -4.26
C ILE A 115 -21.11 11.93 -5.63
N LYS A 116 -20.69 12.63 -6.68
CA LYS A 116 -20.91 12.25 -8.07
C LYS A 116 -19.55 12.00 -8.70
N LEU A 117 -19.37 10.83 -9.28
CA LEU A 117 -18.29 10.57 -10.23
C LEU A 117 -18.81 11.12 -11.56
N ASP A 118 -18.59 12.40 -11.85
CA ASP A 118 -18.99 12.93 -13.15
C ASP A 118 -18.05 12.34 -14.22
N ASP A 119 -18.61 11.72 -15.26
CA ASP A 119 -17.87 11.17 -16.43
C ASP A 119 -17.13 12.24 -17.25
N GLU A 120 -17.42 13.51 -16.99
CA GLU A 120 -16.96 14.65 -17.78
C GLU A 120 -16.51 15.82 -16.89
N SER A 121 -15.82 15.56 -15.78
CA SER A 121 -15.02 16.64 -15.18
C SER A 121 -14.04 17.10 -16.26
N GLU A 122 -14.25 18.33 -16.78
CA GLU A 122 -13.45 18.93 -17.85
C GLU A 122 -11.96 18.67 -17.57
N PRO A 123 -11.15 18.37 -18.61
CA PRO A 123 -9.73 18.14 -18.43
C PRO A 123 -9.16 19.31 -17.64
N MET A 124 -8.75 19.03 -16.40
CA MET A 124 -8.35 20.05 -15.46
C MET A 124 -7.07 20.70 -15.96
N ASP A 125 -7.20 21.82 -16.65
CA ASP A 125 -6.12 22.74 -17.03
C ASP A 125 -5.57 23.51 -15.81
N GLU A 126 -5.74 22.98 -14.60
CA GLU A 126 -5.40 23.63 -13.34
C GLU A 126 -4.03 23.16 -12.82
N ALA A 127 -3.37 24.07 -12.10
CA ALA A 127 -2.09 23.84 -11.44
C ALA A 127 -2.05 22.49 -10.67
N PRO A 128 -0.87 21.87 -10.50
CA PRO A 128 -0.74 20.62 -9.77
C PRO A 128 -1.37 20.73 -8.38
N ARG A 129 -2.41 19.94 -8.13
CA ARG A 129 -3.05 19.83 -6.82
C ARG A 129 -2.21 18.91 -5.93
N SER A 130 -2.09 19.24 -4.66
CA SER A 130 -1.52 18.28 -3.70
C SER A 130 -2.48 17.10 -3.52
N ALA A 131 -1.96 15.96 -3.06
CA ALA A 131 -2.79 14.80 -2.78
C ALA A 131 -3.89 15.14 -1.74
N GLU A 132 -3.56 15.93 -0.73
CA GLU A 132 -4.49 16.38 0.31
C GLU A 132 -5.62 17.22 -0.26
N GLN A 133 -5.31 18.16 -1.15
CA GLN A 133 -6.32 18.99 -1.81
C GLN A 133 -7.28 18.12 -2.62
N LEU A 134 -6.75 17.14 -3.35
CA LEU A 134 -7.57 16.19 -4.09
C LEU A 134 -8.49 15.38 -3.16
N MET A 135 -7.97 14.83 -2.05
CA MET A 135 -8.77 14.06 -1.09
C MET A 135 -9.84 14.93 -0.41
N GLU A 136 -9.50 16.17 -0.07
CA GLU A 136 -10.45 17.13 0.49
C GLU A 136 -11.58 17.44 -0.49
N GLU A 137 -11.26 17.74 -1.75
CA GLU A 137 -12.25 18.03 -2.79
C GLU A 137 -13.18 16.85 -3.09
N LEU A 138 -12.63 15.65 -3.24
CA LEU A 138 -13.40 14.42 -3.48
C LEU A 138 -14.42 14.14 -2.36
N THR A 139 -14.06 14.51 -1.13
CA THR A 139 -14.86 14.19 0.07
C THR A 139 -15.69 15.35 0.58
N ALA A 140 -15.45 16.57 0.11
CA ALA A 140 -16.17 17.78 0.51
C ALA A 140 -17.71 17.68 0.39
N PRO A 141 -18.29 16.99 -0.62
CA PRO A 141 -19.73 16.82 -0.71
C PRO A 141 -20.34 15.94 0.39
N ALA A 142 -19.53 15.08 1.04
CA ALA A 142 -20.02 14.09 1.98
C ALA A 142 -20.24 14.66 3.39
N PRO A 143 -21.48 14.66 3.91
CA PRO A 143 -21.79 15.25 5.22
C PRO A 143 -21.38 14.37 6.42
N ASP A 144 -21.23 13.05 6.23
CA ASP A 144 -20.83 12.08 7.26
C ASP A 144 -19.72 11.18 6.71
N LEU A 145 -18.47 11.64 6.84
CA LEU A 145 -17.28 10.89 6.39
C LEU A 145 -17.18 9.50 7.04
N PRO A 146 -17.43 9.32 8.36
CA PRO A 146 -17.47 7.99 8.94
C PRO A 146 -18.48 7.04 8.27
N ALA A 147 -19.70 7.51 7.95
CA ALA A 147 -20.67 6.66 7.25
C ALA A 147 -20.20 6.28 5.84
N LEU A 148 -19.62 7.24 5.10
CA LEU A 148 -19.04 7.00 3.77
C LEU A 148 -17.91 5.94 3.83
N ILE A 149 -16.96 6.09 4.76
CA ILE A 149 -15.86 5.13 4.98
C ILE A 149 -16.42 3.76 5.37
N GLY A 150 -17.47 3.74 6.19
CA GLY A 150 -18.24 2.55 6.56
C GLY A 150 -18.71 1.74 5.36
N GLU A 151 -19.46 2.40 4.47
CA GLU A 151 -20.05 1.77 3.30
C GLU A 151 -18.99 1.39 2.26
N LEU A 152 -18.04 2.28 1.96
CA LEU A 152 -16.96 2.00 1.01
C LEU A 152 -16.05 0.86 1.48
N GLY A 153 -15.62 0.87 2.74
CA GLY A 153 -14.81 -0.23 3.28
C GLY A 153 -15.54 -1.57 3.22
N SER A 154 -16.85 -1.58 3.48
CA SER A 154 -17.67 -2.80 3.34
C SER A 154 -17.83 -3.24 1.88
N TRP A 155 -17.92 -2.29 0.96
CA TRP A 155 -18.01 -2.56 -0.48
C TRP A 155 -16.71 -3.13 -1.03
N ILE A 156 -15.54 -2.55 -0.68
CA ILE A 156 -14.22 -3.05 -1.09
C ILE A 156 -14.03 -4.49 -0.59
N ASP A 157 -14.40 -4.77 0.66
CA ASP A 157 -14.30 -6.12 1.26
C ASP A 157 -15.08 -7.18 0.48
N GLN A 158 -16.15 -6.79 -0.21
CA GLN A 158 -17.02 -7.69 -0.98
C GLN A 158 -16.51 -7.90 -2.41
N HIS A 159 -15.70 -6.98 -2.93
CA HIS A 159 -15.32 -6.92 -4.34
C HIS A 159 -13.81 -7.08 -4.58
N SER A 160 -12.98 -7.08 -3.54
CA SER A 160 -11.55 -7.38 -3.65
C SER A 160 -11.25 -8.87 -3.45
N ASP A 161 -10.54 -9.49 -4.39
CA ASP A 161 -10.14 -10.90 -4.32
C ASP A 161 -9.01 -11.20 -3.30
N GLY A 162 -8.51 -10.17 -2.60
CA GLY A 162 -7.40 -10.27 -1.65
C GLY A 162 -7.86 -10.37 -0.19
N PRO A 163 -7.13 -11.10 0.68
CA PRO A 163 -7.35 -11.06 2.12
C PRO A 163 -6.98 -9.69 2.68
N GLY A 164 -7.98 -8.81 2.80
CA GLY A 164 -7.90 -7.54 3.52
C GLY A 164 -7.87 -6.33 2.60
N ASN A 165 -8.69 -5.33 2.93
CA ASN A 165 -8.90 -4.02 2.28
C ASN A 165 -7.67 -3.10 2.22
N GLY A 166 -6.46 -3.63 2.13
CA GLY A 166 -5.24 -2.82 2.16
C GLY A 166 -4.89 -2.26 3.55
N PHE A 167 -5.70 -2.47 4.59
CA PHE A 167 -5.34 -2.09 5.96
C PHE A 167 -4.46 -3.16 6.61
N PRO A 168 -3.36 -2.76 7.25
CA PRO A 168 -2.55 -3.69 8.01
C PRO A 168 -3.31 -4.20 9.25
N ASP A 169 -3.08 -5.45 9.66
CA ASP A 169 -3.61 -6.01 10.90
C ASP A 169 -2.88 -5.37 12.09
N VAL A 170 -3.54 -4.42 12.74
CA VAL A 170 -2.97 -3.63 13.84
C VAL A 170 -3.13 -4.34 15.18
N ARG A 171 -2.00 -4.63 15.85
CA ARG A 171 -1.95 -5.46 17.06
C ARG A 171 -1.69 -4.68 18.34
N GLU A 172 -0.52 -4.07 18.45
CA GLU A 172 -0.01 -3.47 19.68
C GLU A 172 0.58 -2.09 19.43
N LEU A 173 0.56 -1.23 20.44
CA LEU A 173 1.16 0.11 20.41
C LEU A 173 2.41 0.12 21.30
N GLN A 174 3.51 0.64 20.79
CA GLN A 174 4.80 0.78 21.47
C GLN A 174 5.24 2.25 21.45
N GLU A 175 6.12 2.61 22.39
CA GLU A 175 6.81 3.91 22.42
C GLU A 175 5.88 5.14 22.38
N VAL A 176 4.77 5.11 23.12
CA VAL A 176 3.84 6.25 23.15
C VAL A 176 4.49 7.45 23.85
N ARG A 177 4.76 8.51 23.09
CA ARG A 177 5.27 9.80 23.57
C ARG A 177 4.20 10.85 23.41
N VAL A 178 3.86 11.56 24.49
CA VAL A 178 2.81 12.58 24.52
C VAL A 178 3.45 13.95 24.70
N GLU A 179 3.16 14.85 23.76
CA GLU A 179 3.71 16.22 23.70
C GLU A 179 2.55 17.20 23.53
N GLY A 180 2.08 17.76 24.64
CA GLY A 180 0.94 18.69 24.66
C GLY A 180 -0.33 18.04 24.11
N ASP A 181 -0.78 18.52 22.95
CA ASP A 181 -1.99 18.06 22.26
C ASP A 181 -1.71 17.08 21.11
N SER A 182 -0.48 16.57 21.00
CA SER A 182 -0.07 15.51 20.07
C SER A 182 0.54 14.32 20.81
N ALA A 183 0.48 13.15 20.19
CA ALA A 183 1.26 11.99 20.63
C ALA A 183 1.74 11.19 19.42
N ASN A 184 2.91 10.60 19.53
CA ASN A 184 3.51 9.72 18.53
C ASN A 184 3.72 8.33 19.15
N ALA A 185 3.57 7.28 18.34
CA ALA A 185 3.79 5.91 18.74
C ALA A 185 4.16 5.02 17.55
N ILE A 186 4.57 3.79 17.83
CA ILE A 186 4.82 2.75 16.83
C ILE A 186 3.79 1.64 17.00
N ALA A 187 2.99 1.37 15.97
CA ALA A 187 2.05 0.27 15.95
C ALA A 187 2.68 -0.98 15.31
N THR A 188 2.62 -2.10 16.00
CA THR A 188 2.98 -3.40 15.42
C THR A 188 1.86 -3.89 14.52
N THR A 189 2.22 -4.17 13.27
CA THR A 189 1.30 -4.75 12.28
C THR A 189 1.84 -6.01 11.63
N ASP A 190 1.01 -6.72 10.88
CA ASP A 190 1.44 -7.81 9.97
C ASP A 190 2.45 -7.31 8.91
N ARG A 191 2.35 -6.05 8.49
CA ARG A 191 3.32 -5.36 7.61
C ARG A 191 4.53 -4.78 8.35
N GLY A 192 4.59 -4.95 9.67
CA GLY A 192 5.69 -4.50 10.52
C GLY A 192 5.39 -3.27 11.34
N PRO A 193 6.41 -2.67 11.98
CA PRO A 193 6.23 -1.47 12.80
C PRO A 193 5.84 -0.28 11.91
N GLN A 194 4.70 0.34 12.18
CA GLN A 194 4.17 1.50 11.45
C GLN A 194 4.05 2.69 12.40
N PRO A 195 4.50 3.90 12.03
CA PRO A 195 4.28 5.09 12.85
C PRO A 195 2.78 5.40 12.93
N VAL A 196 2.33 5.82 14.10
CA VAL A 196 0.94 6.28 14.34
C VAL A 196 0.98 7.55 15.15
N GLU A 197 0.28 8.58 14.67
CA GLU A 197 0.10 9.83 15.39
C GLU A 197 -1.29 9.91 16.04
N PHE A 198 -1.38 10.74 17.06
CA PHE A 198 -2.63 11.08 17.72
C PHE A 198 -2.70 12.59 17.93
N ARG A 199 -3.92 13.12 17.85
CA ARG A 199 -4.20 14.52 18.16
C ARG A 199 -5.29 14.59 19.22
N LYS A 200 -5.08 15.45 20.21
CA LYS A 200 -6.08 15.78 21.21
C LYS A 200 -6.99 16.87 20.67
N THR A 201 -8.29 16.60 20.69
CA THR A 201 -9.34 17.53 20.25
C THR A 201 -10.30 17.82 21.39
N SER A 202 -11.31 18.67 21.15
CA SER A 202 -12.41 18.86 22.10
C SER A 202 -13.21 17.58 22.37
N GLN A 203 -13.09 16.55 21.52
CA GLN A 203 -13.75 15.25 21.70
C GLN A 203 -12.89 14.25 22.48
N GLY A 204 -11.62 14.55 22.75
CA GLY A 204 -10.63 13.64 23.31
C GLY A 204 -9.50 13.33 22.31
N TRP A 205 -8.71 12.30 22.62
CA TRP A 205 -7.66 11.80 21.73
C TRP A 205 -8.26 11.02 20.55
N LEU A 206 -7.74 11.27 19.35
CA LEU A 206 -8.12 10.62 18.10
C LEU A 206 -6.85 10.19 17.34
N VAL A 207 -6.96 9.11 16.56
CA VAL A 207 -5.94 8.66 15.62
C VAL A 207 -5.78 9.70 14.50
N HIS A 208 -4.54 10.04 14.19
CA HIS A 208 -4.17 10.93 13.10
C HIS A 208 -3.25 10.17 12.14
N LEU A 209 -3.70 10.05 10.89
CA LEU A 209 -2.88 9.63 9.77
C LEU A 209 -2.22 10.88 9.19
N PRO A 210 -0.89 10.96 9.17
CA PRO A 210 -0.19 12.09 8.60
C PRO A 210 -0.41 12.14 7.08
N SER A 211 -0.59 13.35 6.55
CA SER A 211 -0.88 13.65 5.14
C SER A 211 0.19 13.12 4.18
N GLU A 212 1.43 13.17 4.63
CA GLU A 212 2.59 12.58 3.99
C GLU A 212 3.30 11.77 5.07
N PRO A 213 3.91 10.61 4.75
CA PRO A 213 4.89 10.00 5.65
C PRO A 213 6.09 10.95 5.73
N GLY A 214 6.01 11.97 6.59
CA GLY A 214 7.17 12.76 6.96
C GLY A 214 8.26 11.82 7.50
N PRO A 215 9.55 12.17 7.36
CA PRO A 215 10.57 11.46 8.13
C PRO A 215 10.15 11.50 9.62
N PRO A 216 10.42 10.45 10.41
CA PRO A 216 10.31 10.57 11.87
C PRO A 216 11.12 11.81 12.29
N GLY A 217 10.41 12.83 12.77
CA GLY A 217 10.78 14.24 12.56
C GLY A 217 12.16 14.68 13.03
N ASP A 218 12.80 15.51 12.20
CA ASP A 218 13.92 16.40 12.57
C ASP A 218 13.44 17.70 13.25
N ASP A 219 12.12 17.94 13.34
CA ASP A 219 11.56 19.15 13.98
C ASP A 219 11.41 19.05 15.51
N ALA A 220 11.92 17.97 16.11
CA ALA A 220 12.10 17.90 17.55
C ALA A 220 13.48 18.48 17.94
N ASP A 221 13.54 19.81 18.09
CA ASP A 221 14.42 20.45 19.08
C ASP A 221 13.94 20.10 20.51
N SER A 222 13.75 18.81 20.76
CA SER A 222 13.64 18.25 22.09
C SER A 222 15.06 17.90 22.48
N GLY A 223 15.69 18.80 23.25
CA GLY A 223 16.98 18.56 23.88
C GLY A 223 16.96 17.23 24.61
N ALA A 224 17.46 16.18 23.95
CA ALA A 224 17.73 14.91 24.54
C ALA A 224 18.96 15.10 25.43
N ALA A 225 18.72 15.49 26.68
CA ALA A 225 19.57 15.08 27.77
C ALA A 225 19.44 13.55 27.88
N PHE A 226 20.23 12.84 27.07
CA PHE A 226 20.60 11.48 27.39
C PHE A 226 21.44 11.54 28.66
N ASP A 227 20.82 11.16 29.77
CA ASP A 227 21.52 10.93 31.02
C ASP A 227 22.62 9.90 30.79
N LYS A 228 23.81 10.29 31.24
CA LYS A 228 25.12 9.79 30.86
C LYS A 228 25.46 8.39 31.40
N ASP A 229 24.57 7.73 32.14
CA ASP A 229 24.97 6.62 33.02
C ASP A 229 24.04 5.37 32.96
N GLY A 230 23.36 5.13 31.82
CA GLY A 230 22.45 3.98 31.66
C GLY A 230 22.79 3.07 30.48
N GLU A 231 23.81 2.22 30.63
CA GLU A 231 24.13 1.10 29.75
C GLU A 231 22.89 0.25 29.40
N ILE A 232 22.30 0.45 28.23
CA ILE A 232 21.72 -0.64 27.42
C ILE A 232 22.08 -0.37 25.95
N GLY A 233 23.30 -0.79 25.58
CA GLY A 233 23.65 -1.36 24.28
C GLY A 233 23.24 -0.63 23.00
N ASP A 234 23.80 0.54 22.75
CA ASP A 234 23.86 1.17 21.42
C ASP A 234 25.29 1.09 20.79
N GLU A 235 26.20 0.35 21.42
CA GLU A 235 27.60 0.20 21.00
C GLU A 235 27.83 -0.76 19.80
N LEU A 236 26.82 -1.03 18.96
CA LEU A 236 27.00 -1.91 17.79
C LEU A 236 26.67 -1.30 16.43
N MET A 237 26.30 -0.02 16.34
CA MET A 237 25.93 0.60 15.05
C MET A 237 26.89 1.67 14.54
N ASP A 238 27.76 2.26 15.36
CA ASP A 238 28.58 3.42 14.92
C ASP A 238 30.03 3.11 14.49
N GLU A 239 30.60 1.94 14.76
CA GLU A 239 31.98 1.64 14.32
C GLU A 239 32.08 0.81 13.02
N ALA A 240 30.97 0.36 12.44
CA ALA A 240 30.99 -0.42 11.20
C ALA A 240 30.92 0.43 9.91
N SER A 241 30.65 1.73 10.00
CA SER A 241 30.43 2.61 8.83
C SER A 241 31.70 3.29 8.30
N ALA A 242 32.79 3.31 9.08
CA ALA A 242 34.03 4.02 8.73
C ALA A 242 34.90 3.36 7.64
N GLY A 243 34.44 2.29 7.01
CA GLY A 243 35.19 1.57 5.97
C GLY A 243 34.35 0.99 4.83
N ALA A 244 33.04 1.24 4.77
CA ALA A 244 32.21 0.77 3.67
C ALA A 244 32.49 1.60 2.42
N THR A 245 33.10 0.96 1.41
CA THR A 245 33.33 1.57 0.09
C THR A 245 32.00 2.04 -0.48
N THR A 246 31.85 3.35 -0.69
CA THR A 246 30.73 3.91 -1.43
C THR A 246 30.72 3.32 -2.83
N ILE A 247 29.60 2.71 -3.22
CA ILE A 247 29.41 2.15 -4.56
C ILE A 247 28.75 3.14 -5.50
N GLY A 248 28.13 4.21 -4.98
CA GLY A 248 27.53 5.27 -5.77
C GLY A 248 27.02 6.42 -4.92
N SER A 249 26.48 7.44 -5.57
CA SER A 249 25.86 8.59 -4.92
C SER A 249 24.50 8.88 -5.56
N LEU A 250 23.54 9.23 -4.72
CA LEU A 250 22.20 9.69 -5.10
C LEU A 250 22.07 11.16 -4.70
N TYR A 251 21.72 12.02 -5.63
CA TYR A 251 21.65 13.47 -5.43
C TYR A 251 20.22 13.96 -5.59
N TYR A 252 19.80 14.83 -4.68
CA TYR A 252 18.50 15.51 -4.75
C TYR A 252 18.61 16.95 -4.26
N GLY A 253 18.58 17.91 -5.19
CA GLY A 253 18.99 19.29 -4.94
C GLY A 253 20.49 19.35 -4.57
N ASP A 254 20.80 20.02 -3.47
CA ASP A 254 22.18 20.12 -2.95
C ASP A 254 22.57 18.93 -2.05
N GLU A 255 21.64 18.00 -1.80
CA GLU A 255 21.89 16.85 -0.92
C GLU A 255 22.52 15.69 -1.69
N GLU A 256 23.55 15.10 -1.11
CA GLU A 256 24.19 13.88 -1.59
C GLU A 256 24.02 12.76 -0.56
N VAL A 257 23.49 11.63 -1.00
CA VAL A 257 23.38 10.41 -0.22
C VAL A 257 24.30 9.34 -0.81
N ALA A 258 25.26 8.88 -0.01
CA ALA A 258 26.13 7.78 -0.38
C ALA A 258 25.36 6.45 -0.41
N LEU A 259 25.36 5.79 -1.57
CA LEU A 259 24.90 4.42 -1.74
C LEU A 259 26.07 3.48 -1.41
N ARG A 260 25.89 2.62 -0.41
CA ARG A 260 26.98 1.80 0.17
C ARG A 260 26.74 0.30 0.00
N HIS A 261 25.52 -0.09 -0.33
CA HIS A 261 25.13 -1.48 -0.41
C HIS A 261 24.42 -1.74 -1.73
N ALA A 262 24.75 -2.87 -2.35
CA ALA A 262 24.07 -3.38 -3.53
C ALA A 262 23.64 -4.82 -3.28
N ILE A 263 22.43 -5.17 -3.70
CA ILE A 263 22.03 -6.55 -3.93
C ILE A 263 21.46 -6.67 -5.34
N ALA A 264 21.68 -7.83 -5.97
CA ALA A 264 21.03 -8.15 -7.22
C ALA A 264 20.27 -9.47 -7.06
N TYR A 265 19.13 -9.61 -7.74
CA TYR A 265 18.30 -10.82 -7.70
C TYR A 265 17.45 -10.95 -8.97
N GLU A 266 16.97 -12.15 -9.23
CA GLU A 266 16.05 -12.44 -10.33
C GLU A 266 14.60 -12.20 -9.88
N ALA A 267 13.79 -11.55 -10.71
CA ALA A 267 12.37 -11.31 -10.49
C ALA A 267 11.60 -11.38 -11.83
N LYS A 268 10.29 -11.24 -11.80
CA LYS A 268 9.43 -11.15 -12.99
C LYS A 268 8.75 -9.79 -13.05
N LEU A 269 8.65 -9.25 -14.25
CA LEU A 269 7.85 -8.08 -14.57
C LEU A 269 6.89 -8.45 -15.69
N PHE A 270 5.58 -8.38 -15.44
CA PHE A 270 4.54 -8.87 -16.39
C PHE A 270 4.78 -10.32 -16.87
N GLY A 271 5.36 -11.16 -16.01
CA GLY A 271 5.68 -12.55 -16.31
C GLY A 271 7.01 -12.76 -17.05
N GLU A 272 7.65 -11.69 -17.52
CA GLU A 272 8.97 -11.76 -18.16
C GLU A 272 10.08 -11.73 -17.10
N PRO A 273 11.10 -12.59 -17.21
CA PRO A 273 12.22 -12.60 -16.28
C PRO A 273 13.03 -11.31 -16.40
N THR A 274 13.42 -10.77 -15.25
CA THR A 274 14.23 -9.56 -15.12
C THR A 274 15.28 -9.77 -14.04
N THR A 275 16.37 -9.02 -14.12
CA THR A 275 17.31 -8.88 -13.01
C THR A 275 17.12 -7.53 -12.36
N VAL A 276 16.91 -7.53 -11.05
CA VAL A 276 16.80 -6.30 -10.26
C VAL A 276 18.13 -6.04 -9.58
N VAL A 277 18.63 -4.81 -9.70
CA VAL A 277 19.77 -4.31 -8.93
C VAL A 277 19.27 -3.22 -8.00
N LEU A 278 19.52 -3.40 -6.71
CA LEU A 278 19.01 -2.57 -5.66
C LEU A 278 20.17 -1.96 -4.87
N LEU A 279 20.29 -0.64 -4.97
CA LEU A 279 21.34 0.17 -4.39
C LEU A 279 20.77 0.96 -3.21
N THR A 280 21.33 0.80 -2.03
CA THR A 280 20.78 1.39 -0.81
C THR A 280 21.83 2.15 -0.01
N ALA A 281 21.40 3.21 0.66
CA ALA A 281 22.24 3.96 1.60
C ALA A 281 22.54 3.14 2.87
N GLN A 282 21.58 2.32 3.31
CA GLN A 282 21.67 1.44 4.47
C GLN A 282 21.51 -0.03 4.05
N PRO A 283 22.13 -0.99 4.76
CA PRO A 283 21.92 -2.40 4.44
C PRO A 283 20.45 -2.79 4.71
N LEU A 284 19.91 -3.72 3.91
CA LEU A 284 18.59 -4.26 4.19
C LEU A 284 18.57 -4.89 5.58
N SER A 285 17.56 -4.54 6.37
CA SER A 285 17.29 -5.24 7.62
C SER A 285 16.98 -6.71 7.35
N ARG A 286 17.19 -7.56 8.37
CA ARG A 286 16.84 -8.99 8.28
C ARG A 286 15.38 -9.21 7.87
N ARG A 287 14.48 -8.33 8.33
CA ARG A 287 13.06 -8.40 8.00
C ARG A 287 12.80 -8.05 6.54
N GLU A 288 13.36 -6.93 6.05
CA GLU A 288 13.23 -6.54 4.64
C GLU A 288 13.78 -7.64 3.72
N ARG A 289 14.92 -8.25 4.08
CA ARG A 289 15.46 -9.37 3.33
C ARG A 289 14.52 -10.58 3.32
N GLN A 290 13.97 -10.98 4.46
CA GLN A 290 13.00 -12.08 4.53
C GLN A 290 11.73 -11.79 3.70
N THR A 291 11.23 -10.55 3.73
CA THR A 291 10.06 -10.15 2.94
C THR A 291 10.37 -10.25 1.44
N LEU A 292 11.52 -9.74 1.01
CA LEU A 292 11.96 -9.87 -0.39
C LEU A 292 12.05 -11.34 -0.80
N ASP A 293 12.80 -12.15 -0.04
CA ASP A 293 13.00 -13.57 -0.37
C ASP A 293 11.66 -14.32 -0.46
N GLN A 294 10.72 -14.04 0.47
CA GLN A 294 9.38 -14.66 0.46
C GLN A 294 8.57 -14.27 -0.78
N MET A 295 8.57 -13.00 -1.18
CA MET A 295 7.85 -12.54 -2.37
C MET A 295 8.41 -13.16 -3.66
N LEU A 296 9.74 -13.27 -3.75
CA LEU A 296 10.40 -13.92 -4.88
C LEU A 296 10.07 -15.42 -4.96
N VAL A 297 9.88 -16.09 -3.82
CA VAL A 297 9.47 -17.50 -3.78
C VAL A 297 7.99 -17.68 -4.14
N ASP A 298 7.10 -16.87 -3.58
CA ASP A 298 5.65 -17.06 -3.70
C ASP A 298 5.11 -16.59 -5.05
N GLU A 299 5.57 -15.43 -5.51
CA GLU A 299 5.01 -14.74 -6.67
C GLU A 299 6.04 -14.63 -7.81
N GLY A 300 7.33 -14.70 -7.48
CA GLY A 300 8.40 -14.44 -8.43
C GLY A 300 8.52 -12.97 -8.81
N THR A 301 7.85 -12.05 -8.09
CA THR A 301 7.93 -10.60 -8.27
C THR A 301 8.29 -9.91 -6.95
N ASP A 302 8.74 -8.68 -7.05
CA ASP A 302 9.08 -7.77 -5.97
C ASP A 302 8.36 -6.41 -6.13
N ASP A 303 7.23 -6.39 -6.84
CA ASP A 303 6.49 -5.15 -7.15
C ASP A 303 5.93 -4.47 -5.89
N ALA A 304 5.50 -5.24 -4.89
CA ALA A 304 5.06 -4.71 -3.59
C ALA A 304 6.20 -4.54 -2.57
N PHE A 305 7.46 -4.84 -2.95
CA PHE A 305 8.60 -4.74 -2.04
C PHE A 305 9.09 -3.29 -1.99
N PHE A 306 9.14 -2.73 -0.78
CA PHE A 306 9.61 -1.37 -0.51
C PHE A 306 10.59 -1.37 0.65
N ILE A 307 11.63 -0.54 0.55
CA ILE A 307 12.73 -0.45 1.51
C ILE A 307 12.74 0.94 2.13
N ARG A 308 13.11 1.01 3.40
CA ARG A 308 13.23 2.29 4.10
C ARG A 308 14.49 3.03 3.68
N GLY A 309 14.37 4.36 3.60
CA GLY A 309 15.48 5.26 3.34
C GLY A 309 15.88 5.35 1.87
N PRO A 310 16.92 6.15 1.55
CA PRO A 310 17.28 6.45 0.17
C PRO A 310 17.80 5.23 -0.58
N HIS A 311 17.24 4.98 -1.75
CA HIS A 311 17.63 3.85 -2.60
C HIS A 311 17.32 4.08 -4.08
N VAL A 312 17.99 3.28 -4.92
CA VAL A 312 17.74 3.17 -6.36
C VAL A 312 17.53 1.69 -6.69
N LYS A 313 16.46 1.38 -7.41
CA LYS A 313 16.11 0.05 -7.90
C LYS A 313 16.12 0.09 -9.43
N LEU A 314 17.05 -0.64 -10.04
CA LEU A 314 17.18 -0.80 -11.48
C LEU A 314 16.59 -2.16 -11.87
N ARG A 315 15.75 -2.21 -12.92
CA ARG A 315 15.27 -3.45 -13.53
C ARG A 315 15.88 -3.62 -14.91
N LEU A 316 16.58 -4.74 -15.11
CA LEU A 316 17.21 -5.13 -16.36
C LEU A 316 16.46 -6.31 -16.97
N ASP A 317 16.29 -6.34 -18.30
CA ASP A 317 15.76 -7.51 -19.01
C ASP A 317 16.80 -8.63 -19.15
N GLU A 318 16.46 -9.71 -19.86
CA GLU A 318 17.39 -10.82 -20.16
C GLU A 318 18.60 -10.40 -20.99
N GLY A 319 18.51 -9.29 -21.72
CA GLY A 319 19.59 -8.70 -22.51
C GLY A 319 20.42 -7.67 -21.74
N ASP A 320 20.27 -7.63 -20.41
CA ASP A 320 20.90 -6.66 -19.51
C ASP A 320 20.57 -5.20 -19.86
N GLN A 321 19.47 -4.95 -20.58
CA GLN A 321 19.01 -3.60 -20.92
C GLN A 321 18.07 -3.08 -19.83
N LEU A 322 18.19 -1.81 -19.50
CA LEU A 322 17.30 -1.17 -18.55
C LEU A 322 15.86 -1.13 -19.10
N THR A 323 14.93 -1.70 -18.33
CA THR A 323 13.48 -1.62 -18.61
C THR A 323 12.80 -0.53 -17.79
N SER A 324 13.25 -0.36 -16.54
CA SER A 324 12.77 0.67 -15.63
C SER A 324 13.75 0.91 -14.50
N TYR A 325 13.68 2.11 -13.92
CA TYR A 325 14.25 2.36 -12.61
C TYR A 325 13.28 3.11 -11.71
N PHE A 326 13.49 2.92 -10.42
CA PHE A 326 12.79 3.60 -9.34
C PHE A 326 13.83 4.15 -8.37
N ALA A 327 13.66 5.37 -7.89
CA ALA A 327 14.44 5.93 -6.79
C ALA A 327 13.50 6.50 -5.73
N TRP A 328 13.94 6.41 -4.48
CA TRP A 328 13.30 7.03 -3.33
C TRP A 328 14.34 7.88 -2.60
N ILE A 329 14.07 9.16 -2.41
CA ILE A 329 14.90 10.10 -1.66
C ILE A 329 14.05 11.29 -1.20
N ASP A 330 14.24 11.77 0.03
CA ASP A 330 13.52 12.93 0.58
C ASP A 330 11.99 12.87 0.36
N ASN A 331 11.41 11.69 0.62
CA ASN A 331 9.99 11.37 0.39
C ASN A 331 9.48 11.53 -1.05
N GLN A 332 10.37 11.66 -2.01
CA GLN A 332 10.05 11.68 -3.42
C GLN A 332 10.23 10.30 -4.03
N SER A 333 9.21 9.86 -4.76
CA SER A 333 9.30 8.71 -5.64
C SER A 333 9.60 9.18 -7.06
N ILE A 334 10.66 8.62 -7.64
CA ILE A 334 11.09 8.96 -8.99
C ILE A 334 11.12 7.66 -9.80
N SER A 335 10.22 7.52 -10.76
CA SER A 335 10.12 6.32 -11.61
C SER A 335 10.15 6.70 -13.08
N ARG A 336 11.03 6.05 -13.85
CA ARG A 336 11.11 6.21 -15.32
C ARG A 336 11.54 4.91 -15.98
N ASN A 337 11.27 4.82 -17.27
CA ASN A 337 11.68 3.72 -18.16
C ASN A 337 12.83 4.11 -19.11
N SER A 338 13.40 5.31 -18.96
CA SER A 338 14.44 5.87 -19.81
C SER A 338 15.24 6.96 -19.09
N GLY A 339 16.31 7.44 -19.71
CA GLY A 339 17.15 8.53 -19.17
C GLY A 339 18.21 8.06 -18.16
N VAL A 340 18.43 6.76 -18.05
CA VAL A 340 19.53 6.17 -17.28
C VAL A 340 20.41 5.39 -18.25
N ASP A 341 21.69 5.72 -18.25
CA ASP A 341 22.73 5.00 -18.96
C ASP A 341 23.19 3.84 -18.07
N VAL A 342 22.87 2.62 -18.51
CA VAL A 342 23.36 1.39 -17.88
C VAL A 342 24.33 0.73 -18.83
N ASP A 343 25.60 0.67 -18.44
CA ASP A 343 26.65 -0.07 -19.14
C ASP A 343 27.13 -1.18 -18.21
N VAL A 344 26.53 -2.36 -18.36
CA VAL A 344 26.83 -3.53 -17.52
C VAL A 344 27.16 -4.74 -18.37
N VAL A 345 28.03 -5.57 -17.81
CA VAL A 345 28.39 -6.88 -18.34
C VAL A 345 28.05 -7.92 -17.29
N ARG A 346 27.27 -8.92 -17.70
CA ARG A 346 27.01 -10.10 -16.90
C ARG A 346 28.07 -11.18 -17.16
N ILE A 347 28.77 -11.57 -16.10
CA ILE A 347 29.68 -12.71 -16.10
C ILE A 347 29.11 -13.75 -15.14
N GLU A 348 28.54 -14.82 -15.70
CA GLU A 348 27.80 -15.84 -14.93
C GLU A 348 26.68 -15.21 -14.08
N ARG A 349 26.83 -15.20 -12.76
CA ARG A 349 25.88 -14.61 -11.80
C ARG A 349 26.38 -13.28 -11.22
N ARG A 350 27.32 -12.60 -11.88
CA ARG A 350 27.85 -11.32 -11.41
C ARG A 350 27.59 -10.23 -12.43
N LEU A 351 27.01 -9.12 -11.99
CA LEU A 351 26.85 -7.90 -12.78
C LEU A 351 27.97 -6.93 -12.44
N MET A 352 28.69 -6.48 -13.46
CA MET A 352 29.77 -5.52 -13.34
C MET A 352 29.56 -4.37 -14.32
N GLY A 353 29.76 -3.13 -13.90
CA GLY A 353 29.59 -1.98 -14.80
C GLY A 353 29.25 -0.69 -14.07
N ASN A 354 28.55 0.21 -14.76
CA ASN A 354 28.06 1.45 -14.19
C ASN A 354 26.59 1.69 -14.54
N ALA A 355 25.91 2.42 -13.67
CA ALA A 355 24.58 2.94 -13.92
C ALA A 355 24.52 4.39 -13.45
N SER A 356 24.07 5.29 -14.32
CA SER A 356 23.93 6.71 -14.00
C SER A 356 22.75 7.32 -14.74
N VAL A 357 22.19 8.41 -14.22
CA VAL A 357 21.26 9.23 -15.01
C VAL A 357 22.04 9.89 -16.15
N ALA A 358 21.54 9.79 -17.39
CA ALA A 358 22.23 10.32 -18.58
C ALA A 358 22.38 11.85 -18.53
N GLU A 359 21.32 12.53 -18.08
CA GLU A 359 21.29 13.97 -17.88
C GLU A 359 20.54 14.31 -16.58
N GLU A 360 21.11 15.20 -15.77
CA GLU A 360 20.44 15.73 -14.58
C GLU A 360 19.09 16.36 -14.95
N PHE A 361 18.06 16.10 -14.15
CA PHE A 361 16.71 16.60 -14.41
C PHE A 361 16.00 17.02 -13.12
N GLU A 362 14.97 17.85 -13.24
CA GLU A 362 14.24 18.36 -12.07
C GLU A 362 13.06 17.45 -11.66
N VAL A 363 12.89 17.27 -10.35
CA VAL A 363 11.72 16.65 -9.70
C VAL A 363 11.31 17.54 -8.53
N ALA A 364 10.06 18.00 -8.55
CA ALA A 364 9.52 18.91 -7.54
C ALA A 364 10.40 20.15 -7.28
N GLY A 365 11.01 20.70 -8.34
CA GLY A 365 11.85 21.91 -8.27
C GLY A 365 13.26 21.71 -7.71
N LYS A 366 13.67 20.46 -7.46
CA LYS A 366 15.04 20.09 -7.10
C LYS A 366 15.64 19.24 -8.21
N SER A 367 16.94 19.39 -8.47
CA SER A 367 17.61 18.54 -9.43
C SER A 367 17.82 17.12 -8.90
N PHE A 368 17.86 16.15 -9.78
CA PHE A 368 18.05 14.74 -9.46
C PHE A 368 19.10 14.14 -10.38
N ARG A 369 20.02 13.38 -9.77
CA ARG A 369 20.95 12.49 -10.48
C ARG A 369 21.38 11.35 -9.57
N PHE A 370 21.84 10.27 -10.16
CA PHE A 370 22.57 9.24 -9.42
C PHE A 370 23.68 8.68 -10.30
N ASP A 371 24.73 8.19 -9.66
CA ASP A 371 25.88 7.56 -10.29
C ASP A 371 26.30 6.37 -9.44
N ALA A 372 26.44 5.19 -10.03
CA ALA A 372 26.83 3.99 -9.31
C ALA A 372 27.77 3.09 -10.12
N LEU A 373 28.76 2.53 -9.44
CA LEU A 373 29.59 1.44 -9.89
C LEU A 373 28.99 0.13 -9.37
N LEU A 374 28.66 -0.75 -10.30
CA LEU A 374 28.08 -2.05 -10.04
C LEU A 374 29.17 -3.10 -10.05
N ASP A 375 29.25 -3.84 -8.94
CA ASP A 375 30.02 -5.07 -8.84
C ASP A 375 29.30 -5.98 -7.84
N VAL A 376 28.25 -6.65 -8.32
CA VAL A 376 27.25 -7.30 -7.46
C VAL A 376 26.93 -8.72 -7.95
N GLU A 377 26.89 -9.66 -7.02
CA GLU A 377 26.45 -11.02 -7.28
C GLU A 377 24.91 -11.09 -7.25
N ILE A 378 24.34 -11.79 -8.23
CA ILE A 378 22.92 -12.05 -8.34
C ILE A 378 22.59 -13.19 -7.38
N ALA A 379 21.91 -12.85 -6.29
CA ALA A 379 21.44 -13.77 -5.29
C ALA A 379 20.48 -14.81 -5.91
N ASP A 380 20.62 -16.06 -5.49
CA ASP A 380 19.66 -17.12 -5.79
C ASP A 380 18.61 -17.12 -4.66
N PRO A 381 17.35 -16.72 -4.93
CA PRO A 381 16.32 -16.67 -3.89
C PRO A 381 16.03 -18.05 -3.28
N ALA A 382 16.41 -19.15 -3.95
CA ALA A 382 16.24 -20.51 -3.43
C ALA A 382 17.38 -20.96 -2.47
N ARG A 383 18.43 -20.15 -2.27
CA ARG A 383 19.56 -20.45 -1.38
C ARG A 383 19.80 -19.30 -0.38
N PRO A 384 19.18 -19.35 0.81
CA PRO A 384 19.34 -18.33 1.83
C PRO A 384 20.73 -18.28 2.46
#